data_AF-A0A520PGR2-F1
#
_entry.id   AF-A0A520PGR2-F1
#
_cell.length_a   1.000
_cell.length_b   1.000
_cell.length_c   1.000
_cell.angle_alpha   90.00
_cell.angle_beta   90.00
_cell.angle_gamma   90.00
#
_symmetry.space_group_name_H-M   'P 1'
#
loop_
_entity.id
_entity.type
_entity.pdbx_description
1 polymer ?
#
loop_
_entity_poly.entity_id
_entity_poly.type
_entity_poly.pdbx_seq_one_letter_code
_entity_poly.pdbx_strand_id
1 'polypeptide(L)'
;MSSFLRLSGFILSLLLLSNCSPPGGGSTTTTYENGTNDDPTSGIPSLSSQGSQTTVRTLSGLSSGSFQLSDNTTSFLLSAFSNGTARITRLTSPSGRDELAYLESTASGLTSFGDGRYDNYLVPMRPDIDAEAGTWTYQISGANELKLTIREDDPSTGGDSTLLLQPYIASGQSYNLDTVWQLVEGLYTNNNLNITVAPTITVSEEQYRTVSDSFFNSETQALVTQGRADAVNIFLVDEVEGGGVLGIAAG
;
A
#
# COMPACT_ATOMS: atom_id res chain seq x y z
N MET A 1 23.14 -31.39 -3.58
CA MET A 1 23.69 -30.04 -3.82
C MET A 1 22.65 -29.21 -4.56
N SER A 2 21.76 -28.54 -3.83
CA SER A 2 21.10 -27.29 -4.25
C SER A 2 20.50 -26.73 -2.96
N SER A 3 21.28 -25.90 -2.29
CA SER A 3 20.92 -25.29 -1.02
C SER A 3 19.76 -24.33 -1.27
N PHE A 4 18.59 -24.70 -0.78
CA PHE A 4 17.49 -23.77 -0.54
C PHE A 4 17.99 -22.68 0.40
N LEU A 5 18.37 -21.52 -0.13
CA LEU A 5 18.53 -20.33 0.69
C LEU A 5 17.12 -19.88 1.10
N ARG A 6 16.76 -20.25 2.33
CA ARG A 6 15.78 -19.53 3.13
C ARG A 6 16.30 -18.10 3.31
N LEU A 7 15.87 -17.17 2.47
CA LEU A 7 15.99 -15.75 2.75
C LEU A 7 14.74 -15.34 3.52
N SER A 8 14.92 -15.26 4.83
CA SER A 8 13.92 -14.87 5.81
C SER A 8 13.40 -13.46 5.51
N GLY A 9 12.10 -13.38 5.20
CA GLY A 9 11.19 -12.34 5.65
C GLY A 9 11.60 -10.89 5.42
N PHE A 10 11.49 -10.43 4.19
CA PHE A 10 11.10 -9.04 3.88
C PHE A 10 10.49 -9.03 2.48
N ILE A 11 9.28 -9.58 2.35
CA ILE A 11 8.43 -9.25 1.20
C ILE A 11 7.92 -7.86 1.53
N LEU A 12 8.53 -6.84 0.92
CA LEU A 12 7.90 -5.54 0.82
C LEU A 12 6.69 -5.77 -0.10
N SER A 13 5.53 -6.05 0.50
CA SER A 13 4.28 -6.11 -0.23
C SER A 13 4.09 -4.75 -0.87
N LEU A 14 4.19 -4.74 -2.20
CA LEU A 14 3.95 -3.58 -3.03
C LEU A 14 2.47 -3.23 -2.89
N LEU A 15 2.15 -2.21 -2.09
CA LEU A 15 0.82 -1.65 -2.03
C LEU A 15 0.81 -0.20 -2.49
N LEU A 16 -0.19 0.03 -3.34
CA LEU A 16 -0.63 1.28 -3.87
C LEU A 16 -1.76 1.75 -2.96
N LEU A 17 -1.49 2.75 -2.12
CA LEU A 17 -2.50 3.34 -1.28
C LEU A 17 -2.71 4.82 -1.58
N SER A 18 -3.99 5.16 -1.60
CA SER A 18 -4.52 6.49 -1.30
C SER A 18 -5.64 6.33 -0.28
N ASN A 19 -5.80 7.34 0.57
CA ASN A 19 -6.83 7.56 1.61
C ASN A 19 -6.49 7.18 3.06
N CYS A 20 -5.36 7.65 3.57
CA CYS A 20 -5.20 7.92 5.01
C CYS A 20 -5.44 9.40 5.33
N SER A 21 -6.53 9.98 4.84
CA SER A 21 -6.99 11.31 5.28
C SER A 21 -8.38 11.17 5.90
N PRO A 22 -8.58 11.57 7.17
CA PRO A 22 -9.91 11.70 7.75
C PRO A 22 -10.75 12.68 6.91
N PRO A 23 -12.08 12.51 6.85
CA PRO A 23 -12.95 13.48 6.20
C PRO A 23 -12.88 14.83 6.92
N GLY A 24 -12.28 15.82 6.27
CA GLY A 24 -12.47 17.24 6.53
C GLY A 24 -11.62 17.86 7.65
N GLY A 25 -10.63 18.66 7.23
CA GLY A 25 -9.98 19.67 8.07
C GLY A 25 -9.26 20.67 7.16
N GLY A 26 -9.89 21.82 6.89
CA GLY A 26 -9.34 22.83 5.99
C GLY A 26 -8.20 23.68 6.59
N SER A 27 -7.63 24.51 5.71
CA SER A 27 -6.62 25.58 5.92
C SER A 27 -5.16 25.10 6.01
N THR A 28 -4.15 25.75 5.41
CA THR A 28 -4.01 27.10 4.80
C THR A 28 -2.92 27.07 3.72
N THR A 29 -3.06 27.98 2.76
CA THR A 29 -2.20 28.28 1.60
C THR A 29 -0.68 28.32 1.87
N THR A 30 0.10 27.59 1.07
CA THR A 30 1.40 28.08 0.57
C THR A 30 1.48 27.82 -0.94
N THR A 31 1.78 28.87 -1.68
CA THR A 31 1.79 28.92 -3.13
C THR A 31 3.13 28.39 -3.64
N TYR A 32 3.11 27.30 -4.40
CA TYR A 32 4.19 26.98 -5.34
C TYR A 32 3.58 26.90 -6.74
N GLU A 33 3.97 27.84 -7.60
CA GLU A 33 3.61 27.84 -9.00
C GLU A 33 4.48 26.86 -9.78
N ASN A 34 3.78 25.99 -10.52
CA ASN A 34 4.14 25.34 -11.78
C ASN A 34 4.15 23.80 -11.73
N GLY A 35 3.01 23.23 -12.11
CA GLY A 35 2.67 21.81 -12.15
C GLY A 35 1.19 21.69 -11.78
N THR A 36 0.40 20.90 -12.50
CA THR A 36 -1.06 20.84 -12.37
C THR A 36 -1.52 20.68 -10.92
N ASN A 37 -2.48 21.52 -10.50
CA ASN A 37 -3.22 21.34 -9.23
C ASN A 37 -4.07 20.07 -9.36
N ASP A 38 -3.44 18.91 -9.24
CA ASP A 38 -4.11 17.64 -9.04
C ASP A 38 -4.25 17.43 -7.54
N ASP A 39 -5.50 17.34 -7.09
CA ASP A 39 -5.86 16.93 -5.74
C ASP A 39 -5.09 15.63 -5.39
N PRO A 40 -4.23 15.62 -4.35
CA PRO A 40 -3.39 14.47 -4.01
C PRO A 40 -4.22 13.24 -3.56
N THR A 41 -5.55 13.38 -3.43
CA THR A 41 -6.47 12.27 -3.15
C THR A 41 -6.90 11.48 -4.40
N SER A 42 -6.50 11.89 -5.61
CA SER A 42 -7.09 11.41 -6.87
C SER A 42 -6.21 10.42 -7.67
N GLY A 43 -4.91 10.34 -7.42
CA GLY A 43 -4.04 9.40 -8.15
C GLY A 43 -3.69 8.18 -7.31
N ILE A 44 -4.14 7.02 -7.76
CA ILE A 44 -3.59 5.73 -7.35
C ILE A 44 -2.27 5.59 -8.12
N PRO A 45 -1.13 5.32 -7.47
CA PRO A 45 0.08 5.05 -8.23
C PRO A 45 -0.20 3.82 -9.10
N SER A 46 -0.18 3.98 -10.42
CA SER A 46 -0.67 2.92 -11.30
C SER A 46 0.49 1.99 -11.64
N LEU A 47 0.36 0.70 -11.32
CA LEU A 47 1.14 -0.30 -12.03
C LEU A 47 0.64 -0.30 -13.47
N SER A 48 1.41 0.29 -14.37
CA SER A 48 1.05 0.34 -15.77
C SER A 48 1.47 -0.97 -16.42
N SER A 49 0.49 -1.83 -16.67
CA SER A 49 0.59 -2.88 -17.68
C SER A 49 -0.52 -2.63 -18.70
N GLN A 50 -0.28 -2.97 -19.97
CA GLN A 50 -1.32 -2.80 -20.98
C GLN A 50 -2.55 -3.63 -20.56
N GLY A 51 -3.72 -3.00 -20.52
CA GLY A 51 -5.00 -3.62 -20.18
C GLY A 51 -5.25 -3.95 -18.70
N SER A 52 -4.49 -3.37 -17.77
CA SER A 52 -4.87 -3.39 -16.35
C SER A 52 -5.92 -2.32 -16.03
N GLN A 53 -6.96 -2.68 -15.29
CA GLN A 53 -7.99 -1.78 -14.78
C GLN A 53 -8.08 -1.89 -13.25
N THR A 54 -8.04 -0.73 -12.59
CA THR A 54 -8.31 -0.62 -11.14
C THR A 54 -9.68 0.01 -10.92
N THR A 55 -10.50 -0.64 -10.09
CA THR A 55 -11.82 -0.12 -9.68
C THR A 55 -11.90 -0.03 -8.16
N VAL A 56 -12.38 1.10 -7.65
CA VAL A 56 -12.64 1.28 -6.21
C VAL A 56 -14.14 1.33 -5.95
N ARG A 57 -14.61 0.59 -4.94
CA ARG A 57 -16.03 0.50 -4.57
C ARG A 57 -16.21 0.68 -3.07
N THR A 58 -17.24 1.42 -2.66
CA THR A 58 -17.67 1.46 -1.25
C THR A 58 -18.60 0.30 -0.95
N LEU A 59 -18.41 -0.38 0.18
CA LEU A 59 -19.27 -1.48 0.63
C LEU A 59 -20.21 -1.00 1.74
N SER A 60 -21.50 -1.38 1.67
CA SER A 60 -22.54 -0.92 2.60
C SER A 60 -22.68 -1.78 3.87
N GLY A 61 -22.27 -3.05 3.82
CA GLY A 61 -22.33 -3.95 4.97
C GLY A 61 -21.13 -3.77 5.91
N LEU A 62 -21.18 -2.80 6.83
CA LEU A 62 -20.01 -2.39 7.63
C LEU A 62 -19.49 -3.45 8.64
N SER A 63 -20.34 -4.38 9.08
CA SER A 63 -19.97 -5.44 10.04
C SER A 63 -19.81 -6.81 9.41
N SER A 64 -20.52 -7.08 8.32
CA SER A 64 -20.39 -8.29 7.52
C SER A 64 -21.03 -8.09 6.16
N GLY A 65 -20.58 -8.85 5.18
CA GLY A 65 -21.11 -8.78 3.83
C GLY A 65 -20.36 -9.69 2.88
N SER A 66 -20.59 -9.44 1.59
CA SER A 66 -19.98 -10.20 0.50
C SER A 66 -19.72 -9.30 -0.69
N PHE A 67 -18.73 -9.65 -1.49
CA PHE A 67 -18.50 -9.07 -2.80
C PHE A 67 -18.20 -10.18 -3.82
N GLN A 68 -18.44 -9.88 -5.10
CA GLN A 68 -18.18 -10.79 -6.20
C GLN A 68 -16.92 -10.35 -6.94
N LEU A 69 -16.02 -11.31 -7.17
CA LEU A 69 -14.89 -11.16 -8.07
C LEU A 69 -15.14 -11.90 -9.37
N SER A 70 -14.67 -11.30 -10.45
CA SER A 70 -14.66 -11.83 -11.80
C SER A 70 -13.45 -12.75 -12.03
N ASP A 71 -13.48 -13.56 -13.09
CA ASP A 71 -12.37 -14.45 -13.45
C ASP A 71 -11.08 -13.72 -13.86
N ASN A 72 -11.17 -12.43 -14.23
CA ASN A 72 -10.03 -11.58 -14.61
C ASN A 72 -9.47 -10.77 -13.42
N THR A 73 -9.98 -10.95 -12.21
CA THR A 73 -9.42 -10.29 -11.03
C THR A 73 -8.05 -10.90 -10.69
N THR A 74 -7.02 -10.07 -10.65
CA THR A 74 -5.66 -10.50 -10.28
C THR A 74 -5.30 -10.17 -8.85
N SER A 75 -5.86 -9.09 -8.30
CA SER A 75 -5.71 -8.75 -6.88
C SER A 75 -6.86 -7.87 -6.39
N PHE A 76 -7.07 -7.87 -5.08
CA PHE A 76 -7.94 -6.89 -4.44
C PHE A 76 -7.40 -6.48 -3.07
N LEU A 77 -7.81 -5.29 -2.63
CA LEU A 77 -7.57 -4.76 -1.30
C LEU A 77 -8.92 -4.47 -0.63
N LEU A 78 -9.15 -5.11 0.51
CA LEU A 78 -10.26 -4.77 1.40
C LEU A 78 -9.73 -3.82 2.47
N SER A 79 -10.27 -2.60 2.53
CA SER A 79 -9.90 -1.58 3.49
C SER A 79 -11.07 -1.20 4.37
N ALA A 80 -10.87 -1.27 5.69
CA ALA A 80 -11.82 -0.85 6.70
C ALA A 80 -11.32 0.39 7.42
N PHE A 81 -12.15 1.43 7.54
CA PHE A 81 -11.82 2.69 8.20
C PHE A 81 -12.76 2.94 9.39
N SER A 82 -12.26 3.59 10.44
CA SER A 82 -13.00 3.91 11.66
C SER A 82 -12.49 5.20 12.31
N ASN A 83 -13.40 5.91 12.98
CA ASN A 83 -13.07 6.99 13.91
C ASN A 83 -12.52 6.47 15.25
N GLY A 84 -12.63 5.16 15.50
CA GLY A 84 -12.08 4.47 16.66
C GLY A 84 -11.13 3.36 16.22
N THR A 85 -11.59 2.11 16.31
CA THR A 85 -10.82 0.94 15.85
C THR A 85 -11.61 0.13 14.85
N ALA A 86 -11.08 -0.03 13.64
CA ALA A 86 -11.54 -0.99 12.64
C ALA A 86 -10.69 -2.25 12.74
N ARG A 87 -11.31 -3.44 12.58
CA ARG A 87 -10.59 -4.70 12.36
C ARG A 87 -11.32 -5.61 11.40
N ILE A 88 -10.62 -6.13 10.41
CA ILE A 88 -11.06 -7.26 9.60
C ILE A 88 -10.87 -8.50 10.47
N THR A 89 -11.96 -9.12 10.88
CA THR A 89 -11.94 -10.29 11.77
C THR A 89 -12.10 -11.60 11.01
N ARG A 90 -12.56 -11.53 9.76
CA ARG A 90 -12.69 -12.69 8.88
C ARG A 90 -12.74 -12.27 7.42
N LEU A 91 -12.05 -13.04 6.57
CA LEU A 91 -12.19 -12.97 5.12
C LEU A 91 -12.23 -14.41 4.61
N THR A 92 -13.33 -14.79 3.96
CA THR A 92 -13.55 -16.15 3.48
C THR A 92 -13.59 -16.16 1.97
N SER A 93 -12.72 -16.98 1.38
CA SER A 93 -12.64 -17.19 -0.07
C SER A 93 -13.88 -17.94 -0.61
N PRO A 94 -14.11 -17.90 -1.93
CA PRO A 94 -15.11 -18.72 -2.62
C PRO A 94 -14.97 -20.22 -2.33
N SER A 95 -13.74 -20.72 -2.19
CA SER A 95 -13.46 -22.10 -1.77
C SER A 95 -13.81 -22.40 -0.31
N GLY A 96 -14.18 -21.40 0.49
CA GLY A 96 -14.61 -21.52 1.88
C GLY A 96 -13.47 -21.46 2.90
N ARG A 97 -12.25 -21.10 2.48
CA ARG A 97 -11.09 -20.96 3.38
C ARG A 97 -11.15 -19.59 4.08
N ASP A 98 -10.90 -19.61 5.38
CA ASP A 98 -10.71 -18.38 6.17
C ASP A 98 -9.27 -17.89 5.99
N GLU A 99 -9.08 -16.89 5.13
CA GLU A 99 -7.76 -16.41 4.72
C GLU A 99 -7.01 -15.73 5.86
N LEU A 100 -7.74 -15.10 6.78
CA LEU A 100 -7.13 -14.44 7.93
C LEU A 100 -6.55 -15.47 8.91
N ALA A 101 -7.34 -16.49 9.25
CA ALA A 101 -6.90 -17.60 10.09
C ALA A 101 -5.78 -18.43 9.42
N TYR A 102 -5.87 -18.61 8.10
CA TYR A 102 -4.83 -19.31 7.33
C TYR A 102 -3.50 -18.53 7.37
N LEU A 103 -3.54 -17.22 7.13
CA LEU A 103 -2.36 -16.36 7.19
C LEU A 103 -1.74 -16.35 8.58
N GLU A 104 -2.54 -16.20 9.65
CA GLU A 104 -2.08 -16.28 11.04
C GLU A 104 -1.34 -17.60 11.34
N SER A 105 -1.87 -18.73 10.84
CA SER A 105 -1.30 -20.05 11.10
C SER A 105 0.01 -20.31 10.33
N THR A 106 0.23 -19.63 9.20
CA THR A 106 1.33 -19.89 8.28
C THR A 106 2.39 -18.77 8.24
N ALA A 107 2.07 -17.60 8.78
CA ALA A 107 2.94 -16.44 8.89
C ALA A 107 2.58 -15.64 10.15
N SER A 108 3.00 -16.17 11.31
CA SER A 108 2.78 -15.53 12.62
C SER A 108 3.17 -14.05 12.59
N GLY A 109 2.22 -13.17 12.86
CA GLY A 109 2.39 -11.72 12.89
C GLY A 109 1.97 -10.99 11.61
N LEU A 110 1.58 -11.70 10.55
CA LEU A 110 0.90 -11.12 9.38
C LEU A 110 -0.58 -11.52 9.46
N THR A 111 -1.47 -10.56 9.69
CA THR A 111 -2.92 -10.79 9.66
C THR A 111 -3.54 -9.84 8.66
N SER A 112 -3.39 -8.56 8.93
CA SER A 112 -3.92 -7.43 8.19
C SER A 112 -3.04 -6.22 8.56
N PHE A 113 -3.00 -5.21 7.69
CA PHE A 113 -2.17 -4.03 7.90
C PHE A 113 -3.04 -2.87 8.39
N GLY A 114 -2.72 -2.30 9.55
CA GLY A 114 -3.57 -1.27 10.12
C GLY A 114 -2.97 -0.56 11.33
N ASP A 115 -3.40 0.68 11.53
CA ASP A 115 -3.07 1.49 12.72
C ASP A 115 -4.35 1.87 13.47
N GLY A 116 -5.08 0.85 13.94
CA GLY A 116 -6.31 0.99 14.72
C GLY A 116 -7.48 1.60 13.93
N ARG A 117 -7.37 2.84 13.51
CA ARG A 117 -8.35 3.60 12.72
C ARG A 117 -8.54 3.06 11.30
N TYR A 118 -7.65 2.21 10.81
CA TYR A 118 -7.92 1.43 9.61
C TYR A 118 -7.32 0.03 9.72
N ASP A 119 -7.80 -0.87 8.86
CA ASP A 119 -7.30 -2.23 8.72
C ASP A 119 -7.48 -2.69 7.27
N ASN A 120 -6.42 -3.22 6.68
CA ASN A 120 -6.31 -3.55 5.26
C ASN A 120 -5.93 -5.03 5.09
N TYR A 121 -6.56 -5.70 4.13
CA TYR A 121 -6.20 -7.06 3.73
C TYR A 121 -6.03 -7.12 2.21
N LEU A 122 -4.80 -7.37 1.76
CA LEU A 122 -4.44 -7.57 0.35
C LEU A 122 -4.59 -9.04 -0.03
N VAL A 123 -5.13 -9.31 -1.22
CA VAL A 123 -5.06 -10.62 -1.86
C VAL A 123 -4.48 -10.44 -3.27
N PRO A 124 -3.43 -11.19 -3.67
CA PRO A 124 -2.68 -12.16 -2.87
C PRO A 124 -1.75 -11.48 -1.85
N MET A 125 -1.79 -11.91 -0.59
CA MET A 125 -0.79 -11.53 0.43
C MET A 125 0.42 -12.47 0.43
N ARG A 126 0.24 -13.67 -0.12
CA ARG A 126 1.25 -14.72 -0.25
C ARG A 126 1.05 -15.46 -1.58
N PRO A 127 2.09 -16.14 -2.10
CA PRO A 127 1.97 -16.90 -3.34
C PRO A 127 0.98 -18.06 -3.32
N ASP A 128 0.50 -18.49 -2.14
CA ASP A 128 -0.46 -19.58 -1.94
C ASP A 128 -1.90 -19.11 -1.64
N ILE A 129 -2.14 -17.81 -1.71
CA ILE A 129 -3.46 -17.19 -1.56
C ILE A 129 -3.76 -16.47 -2.87
N ASP A 130 -4.80 -16.87 -3.59
CA ASP A 130 -5.17 -16.28 -4.88
C ASP A 130 -6.43 -15.41 -4.76
N ALA A 131 -6.59 -14.44 -5.66
CA ALA A 131 -7.84 -13.70 -5.82
C ALA A 131 -8.87 -14.55 -6.55
N GLU A 132 -9.32 -15.64 -5.90
CA GLU A 132 -10.30 -16.59 -6.45
C GLU A 132 -11.56 -15.87 -6.98
N ALA A 133 -12.00 -16.23 -8.17
CA ALA A 133 -13.24 -15.74 -8.72
C ALA A 133 -14.46 -16.25 -7.94
N GLY A 134 -15.50 -15.42 -7.85
CA GLY A 134 -16.74 -15.73 -7.15
C GLY A 134 -16.92 -14.98 -5.83
N THR A 135 -17.72 -15.57 -4.94
CA THR A 135 -18.23 -14.85 -3.76
C THR A 135 -17.23 -14.89 -2.62
N TRP A 136 -16.66 -13.74 -2.30
CA TRP A 136 -15.93 -13.53 -1.06
C TRP A 136 -16.87 -13.02 0.02
N THR A 137 -16.66 -13.45 1.26
CA THR A 137 -17.42 -12.94 2.42
C THR A 137 -16.48 -12.40 3.48
N TYR A 138 -16.94 -11.41 4.23
CA TYR A 138 -16.11 -10.76 5.24
C TYR A 138 -16.88 -10.49 6.53
N GLN A 139 -16.14 -10.37 7.64
CA GLN A 139 -16.61 -9.88 8.93
C GLN A 139 -15.64 -8.81 9.44
N ILE A 140 -16.20 -7.71 9.93
CA ILE A 140 -15.45 -6.52 10.33
C ILE A 140 -16.02 -5.99 11.64
N SER A 141 -15.14 -5.50 12.51
CA SER A 141 -15.49 -4.83 13.76
C SER A 141 -15.18 -3.33 13.65
N GLY A 142 -16.11 -2.50 14.13
CA GLY A 142 -15.87 -1.08 14.38
C GLY A 142 -15.69 -0.16 13.16
N ALA A 143 -15.90 -0.65 11.94
CA ALA A 143 -15.78 0.17 10.74
C ALA A 143 -16.92 1.19 10.60
N ASN A 144 -16.56 2.40 10.16
CA ASN A 144 -17.48 3.44 9.70
C ASN A 144 -17.55 3.52 8.18
N GLU A 145 -16.52 3.05 7.48
CA GLU A 145 -16.44 3.01 6.02
C GLU A 145 -15.66 1.78 5.57
N LEU A 146 -16.07 1.18 4.45
CA LEU A 146 -15.38 0.08 3.80
C LEU A 146 -15.14 0.40 2.33
N LYS A 147 -13.91 0.16 1.86
CA LYS A 147 -13.54 0.25 0.46
C LYS A 147 -13.00 -1.08 -0.03
N LEU A 148 -13.37 -1.43 -1.25
CA LEU A 148 -12.84 -2.56 -2.00
C LEU A 148 -12.19 -2.02 -3.26
N THR A 149 -10.88 -2.16 -3.34
CA THR A 149 -10.10 -1.86 -4.55
C THR A 149 -9.85 -3.18 -5.27
N ILE A 150 -10.26 -3.29 -6.53
CA ILE A 150 -10.10 -4.48 -7.35
C ILE A 150 -9.19 -4.12 -8.51
N ARG A 151 -8.21 -4.96 -8.77
CA ARG A 151 -7.39 -4.92 -9.97
C ARG A 151 -7.73 -6.11 -10.85
N GLU A 152 -8.08 -5.79 -12.08
CA GLU A 152 -8.34 -6.75 -13.14
C GLU A 152 -7.30 -6.54 -14.23
N ASP A 153 -6.74 -7.63 -14.75
CA ASP A 153 -5.82 -7.57 -15.88
C ASP A 153 -6.47 -8.26 -17.08
N ASP A 154 -6.39 -7.65 -18.26
CA ASP A 154 -6.74 -8.31 -19.52
C ASP A 154 -5.55 -9.18 -19.97
N PRO A 155 -5.67 -10.52 -19.92
CA PRO A 155 -4.59 -11.42 -20.31
C PRO A 155 -4.23 -11.33 -21.80
N SER A 156 -5.07 -10.70 -22.62
CA SER A 156 -4.84 -10.53 -24.07
C SER A 156 -3.93 -9.35 -24.41
N THR A 157 -3.68 -8.46 -23.46
CA THR A 157 -2.77 -7.31 -23.59
C THR A 157 -1.49 -7.57 -22.81
N GLY A 158 -0.64 -8.46 -23.34
CA GLY A 158 0.65 -8.75 -22.74
C GLY A 158 1.57 -7.51 -22.75
N GLY A 159 2.21 -7.24 -21.61
CA GLY A 159 3.24 -6.21 -21.49
C GLY A 159 3.97 -6.34 -20.14
N ASP A 160 5.24 -5.93 -20.10
CA ASP A 160 5.96 -5.85 -18.84
C ASP A 160 5.27 -4.83 -17.93
N SER A 161 5.06 -5.20 -16.67
CA SER A 161 4.52 -4.27 -15.67
C SER A 161 5.59 -3.25 -15.29
N THR A 162 5.28 -1.96 -15.45
CA THR A 162 6.17 -0.87 -15.06
C THR A 162 5.70 -0.15 -13.81
N LEU A 163 6.65 0.12 -12.91
CA LEU A 163 6.45 0.88 -11.68
C LEU A 163 7.44 2.04 -11.60
N LEU A 164 6.93 3.24 -11.28
CA LEU A 164 7.76 4.39 -10.96
C LEU A 164 8.00 4.44 -9.46
N LEU A 165 9.28 4.51 -9.06
CA LEU A 165 9.69 4.74 -7.68
C LEU A 165 10.17 6.18 -7.54
N GLN A 166 9.62 6.94 -6.60
CA GLN A 166 10.02 8.32 -6.33
C GLN A 166 10.61 8.42 -4.91
N PRO A 167 11.94 8.51 -4.78
CA PRO A 167 12.57 8.73 -3.49
C PRO A 167 12.46 10.19 -3.05
N TYR A 168 12.23 10.39 -1.76
CA TYR A 168 12.32 11.65 -1.03
C TYR A 168 13.28 11.48 0.13
N ILE A 169 14.11 12.49 0.40
CA ILE A 169 15.01 12.48 1.55
C ILE A 169 14.80 13.72 2.41
N ALA A 170 14.30 13.49 3.62
CA ALA A 170 14.19 14.48 4.68
C ALA A 170 15.27 14.19 5.72
N SER A 171 16.50 14.63 5.44
CA SER A 171 17.63 14.45 6.35
C SER A 171 18.49 15.71 6.39
N GLY A 172 19.15 15.94 7.52
CA GLY A 172 20.21 16.94 7.61
C GLY A 172 21.51 16.52 6.94
N GLN A 173 21.60 15.29 6.44
CA GLN A 173 22.80 14.69 5.88
C GLN A 173 22.65 14.35 4.39
N SER A 174 23.79 14.20 3.72
CA SER A 174 23.84 13.69 2.34
C SER A 174 24.25 12.22 2.36
N TYR A 175 23.52 11.40 1.61
CA TYR A 175 23.79 9.97 1.45
C TYR A 175 23.95 9.63 -0.02
N ASN A 176 24.88 8.72 -0.34
CA ASN A 176 24.89 8.06 -1.64
C ASN A 176 23.95 6.85 -1.55
N LEU A 177 22.90 6.86 -2.37
CA LEU A 177 21.86 5.81 -2.40
C LEU A 177 21.93 4.95 -3.68
N ASP A 178 22.96 5.14 -4.52
CA ASP A 178 23.05 4.49 -5.84
C ASP A 178 23.04 2.97 -5.70
N THR A 179 23.81 2.42 -4.75
CA THR A 179 23.85 0.98 -4.48
C THR A 179 22.53 0.45 -3.92
N VAL A 180 21.81 1.26 -3.13
CA VAL A 180 20.50 0.89 -2.59
C VAL A 180 19.49 0.79 -3.73
N TRP A 181 19.46 1.77 -4.63
CA TRP A 181 18.55 1.77 -5.77
C TRP A 181 18.86 0.66 -6.77
N GLN A 182 20.13 0.37 -7.03
CA GLN A 182 20.52 -0.80 -7.83
C GLN A 182 20.02 -2.12 -7.24
N LEU A 183 20.09 -2.28 -5.91
CA LEU A 183 19.57 -3.46 -5.24
C LEU A 183 18.04 -3.54 -5.39
N VAL A 184 17.33 -2.43 -5.19
CA VAL A 184 15.87 -2.35 -5.37
C VAL A 184 15.50 -2.73 -6.79
N GLU A 185 16.09 -2.11 -7.81
CA GLU A 185 15.84 -2.43 -9.22
C GLU A 185 16.07 -3.93 -9.51
N GLY A 186 17.18 -4.50 -9.01
CA GLY A 186 17.49 -5.91 -9.18
C GLY A 186 16.45 -6.84 -8.54
N LEU A 187 15.97 -6.52 -7.33
CA LEU A 187 14.95 -7.32 -6.64
C LEU A 187 13.64 -7.37 -7.42
N TYR A 188 13.17 -6.24 -7.94
CA TYR A 188 11.90 -6.20 -8.67
C TYR A 188 12.00 -6.76 -10.10
N THR A 189 13.10 -6.47 -10.80
CA THR A 189 13.33 -7.02 -12.16
C THR A 189 13.40 -8.55 -12.13
N ASN A 190 13.98 -9.14 -11.07
CA ASN A 190 13.98 -10.59 -10.85
C ASN A 190 12.57 -11.18 -10.64
N ASN A 191 11.57 -10.35 -10.33
CA ASN A 191 10.16 -10.72 -10.18
C ASN A 191 9.30 -10.25 -11.37
N ASN A 192 9.93 -10.01 -12.54
CA ASN A 192 9.25 -9.57 -13.76
C ASN A 192 8.50 -8.23 -13.61
N LEU A 193 8.97 -7.37 -12.70
CA LEU A 193 8.49 -6.00 -12.51
C LEU A 193 9.59 -5.03 -12.92
N ASN A 194 9.36 -4.28 -14.00
CA ASN A 194 10.27 -3.24 -14.44
C ASN A 194 10.09 -2.03 -13.53
N ILE A 195 11.17 -1.59 -12.87
CA ILE A 195 11.16 -0.38 -12.05
C ILE A 195 11.97 0.71 -12.73
N THR A 196 11.43 1.92 -12.68
CA THR A 196 12.18 3.15 -12.93
C THR A 196 12.32 3.90 -11.62
N VAL A 197 13.55 4.12 -11.16
CA VAL A 197 13.81 4.97 -9.99
C VAL A 197 14.03 6.41 -10.46
N ALA A 198 13.15 7.32 -10.04
CA ALA A 198 13.28 8.75 -10.31
C ALA A 198 14.41 9.36 -9.48
N PRO A 199 14.95 10.53 -9.88
CA PRO A 199 15.90 11.27 -9.07
C PRO A 199 15.33 11.56 -7.67
N THR A 200 16.17 11.38 -6.63
CA THR A 200 15.79 11.68 -5.24
C THR A 200 15.45 13.15 -5.07
N ILE A 201 14.29 13.44 -4.47
CA ILE A 201 13.86 14.80 -4.10
C ILE A 201 14.33 15.08 -2.67
N THR A 202 15.02 16.20 -2.45
CA THR A 202 15.39 16.63 -1.08
C THR A 202 14.26 17.43 -0.46
N VAL A 203 13.86 17.04 0.75
CA VAL A 203 12.91 17.75 1.61
C VAL A 203 13.71 18.47 2.69
N SER A 204 13.61 19.79 2.74
CA SER A 204 14.53 20.64 3.50
C SER A 204 14.07 20.94 4.93
N GLU A 205 12.77 20.80 5.17
CA GLU A 205 12.08 21.16 6.39
C GLU A 205 12.42 20.18 7.51
N GLU A 206 12.96 20.71 8.61
CA GLU A 206 13.51 19.87 9.69
C GLU A 206 12.45 19.04 10.40
N GLN A 207 11.19 19.51 10.43
CA GLN A 207 10.05 18.82 11.01
C GLN A 207 9.72 17.46 10.35
N TYR A 208 10.28 17.18 9.16
CA TYR A 208 10.06 15.92 8.45
C TYR A 208 11.21 14.92 8.63
N ARG A 209 12.26 15.27 9.39
CA ARG A 209 13.37 14.35 9.69
C ARG A 209 12.97 13.24 10.66
N THR A 210 11.99 13.51 11.51
CA THR A 210 11.45 12.56 12.47
C THR A 210 9.94 12.50 12.26
N VAL A 211 9.41 11.31 12.03
CA VAL A 211 7.98 11.12 11.71
C VAL A 211 7.35 10.11 12.66
N SER A 212 6.03 10.16 12.82
CA SER A 212 5.31 9.17 13.62
C SER A 212 5.15 7.86 12.84
N ASP A 213 5.07 6.75 13.57
CA ASP A 213 4.58 5.47 13.05
C ASP A 213 3.09 5.49 12.65
N SER A 214 2.36 6.56 13.00
CA SER A 214 0.96 6.77 12.65
C SER A 214 0.78 7.73 11.48
N PHE A 215 0.09 7.25 10.43
CA PHE A 215 -0.37 8.08 9.31
C PHE A 215 -1.52 9.04 9.68
N PHE A 216 -1.94 9.09 10.95
CA PHE A 216 -2.87 10.11 11.46
C PHE A 216 -2.18 11.27 12.16
N ASN A 217 -0.87 11.20 12.34
CA ASN A 217 -0.07 12.34 12.77
C ASN A 217 -0.01 13.39 11.65
N SER A 218 -0.27 14.65 11.99
CA SER A 218 -0.38 15.74 11.01
C SER A 218 0.92 16.02 10.25
N GLU A 219 2.08 15.88 10.90
CA GLU A 219 3.38 16.11 10.25
C GLU A 219 3.72 14.96 9.30
N THR A 220 3.44 13.73 9.72
CA THR A 220 3.60 12.53 8.87
C THR A 220 2.69 12.61 7.65
N GLN A 221 1.43 13.02 7.83
CA GLN A 221 0.50 13.28 6.72
C GLN A 221 1.01 14.37 5.77
N ALA A 222 1.48 15.49 6.33
CA ALA A 222 2.00 16.59 5.53
C ALA A 222 3.23 16.18 4.70
N LEU A 223 4.10 15.32 5.22
CA LEU A 223 5.21 14.75 4.48
C LEU A 223 4.71 13.84 3.34
N VAL A 224 3.90 12.82 3.65
CA VAL A 224 3.51 11.82 2.65
C VAL A 224 2.62 12.39 1.54
N THR A 225 1.92 13.50 1.81
CA THR A 225 1.12 14.23 0.81
C THR A 225 1.99 14.97 -0.23
N GLN A 226 3.29 15.15 0.01
CA GLN A 226 4.23 15.65 -1.01
C GLN A 226 4.55 14.58 -2.07
N GLY A 227 4.12 13.34 -1.84
CA GLY A 227 4.30 12.22 -2.74
C GLY A 227 3.60 12.43 -4.07
N ARG A 228 4.16 11.81 -5.12
CA ARG A 228 3.52 11.73 -6.42
C ARG A 228 2.38 10.73 -6.40
N ALA A 229 1.27 11.10 -7.02
CA ALA A 229 0.11 10.23 -7.10
C ALA A 229 0.29 9.08 -8.13
N ASP A 230 1.28 9.16 -9.02
CA ASP A 230 1.61 8.17 -10.06
C ASP A 230 2.87 7.34 -9.76
N ALA A 231 3.44 7.46 -8.55
CA ALA A 231 4.64 6.73 -8.14
C ALA A 231 4.50 6.05 -6.77
N VAL A 232 5.29 5.01 -6.54
CA VAL A 232 5.57 4.53 -5.19
C VAL A 232 6.55 5.50 -4.55
N ASN A 233 6.07 6.24 -3.56
CA ASN A 233 6.88 7.22 -2.86
C ASN A 233 7.62 6.55 -1.71
N ILE A 234 8.95 6.68 -1.68
CA ILE A 234 9.78 6.25 -0.54
C ILE A 234 10.30 7.50 0.15
N PHE A 235 9.88 7.70 1.40
CA PHE A 235 10.39 8.77 2.25
C PHE A 235 11.50 8.23 3.15
N LEU A 236 12.72 8.75 2.96
CA LEU A 236 13.88 8.50 3.79
C LEU A 236 13.98 9.61 4.82
N VAL A 237 13.85 9.24 6.09
CA VAL A 237 13.83 10.14 7.24
C VAL A 237 14.94 9.72 8.21
N ASP A 238 15.35 10.60 9.12
CA ASP A 238 16.35 10.28 10.13
C ASP A 238 15.78 9.32 11.19
N GLU A 239 14.49 9.45 11.55
CA GLU A 239 13.85 8.60 12.58
C GLU A 239 12.34 8.41 12.37
N VAL A 240 11.85 7.24 12.78
CA VAL A 240 10.42 7.00 13.03
C VAL A 240 10.20 6.92 14.54
N GLU A 241 9.43 7.87 15.09
CA GLU A 241 9.06 7.91 16.51
C GLU A 241 8.30 6.65 16.91
N GLY A 242 8.49 6.21 18.16
CA GLY A 242 7.89 4.98 18.69
C GLY A 242 8.89 3.84 18.87
N GLY A 243 10.05 3.90 18.20
CA GLY A 243 11.24 3.10 18.47
C GLY A 243 11.10 1.60 18.15
N GLY A 244 11.89 1.11 17.20
CA GLY A 244 12.03 -0.34 16.92
C GLY A 244 11.61 -0.78 15.53
N VAL A 245 11.25 0.14 14.65
CA VAL A 245 10.96 -0.14 13.23
C VAL A 245 11.97 0.57 12.32
N LEU A 246 12.29 -0.06 11.19
CA LEU A 246 13.18 0.50 10.15
C LEU A 246 12.39 1.16 9.00
N GLY A 247 11.06 1.14 9.09
CA GLY A 247 10.16 1.67 8.10
C GLY A 247 8.72 1.31 8.42
N ILE A 248 7.81 2.10 7.87
CA ILE A 248 6.36 1.93 7.98
C ILE A 248 5.74 2.06 6.59
N ALA A 249 4.64 1.35 6.36
CA ALA A 249 3.80 1.50 5.18
C ALA A 249 2.36 1.60 5.65
N ALA A 250 1.55 2.41 4.97
CA ALA A 250 0.15 2.61 5.34
C ALA A 250 -0.73 1.38 5.04
N GLY A 251 -0.15 0.30 4.50
CA GLY A 251 -0.84 -0.94 4.13
C GLY A 251 -1.52 -0.79 2.80
#